data_AF-F3KCS3-F1
#
_entry.id   AF-F3KCS3-F1
#
_cell.length_a   1.000
_cell.length_b   1.000
_cell.length_c   1.000
_cell.angle_alpha   90.00
_cell.angle_beta   90.00
_cell.angle_gamma   90.00
#
_symmetry.space_group_name_H-M   'P 1'
#
loop_
_entity.id
_entity.type
_entity.pdbx_description
1 polymer ?
#
loop_
_entity_poly.entity_id
_entity_poly.type
_entity_poly.pdbx_seq_one_letter_code
_entity_poly.pdbx_strand_id
1 'polypeptide(L)' 'MDFWDIASYAAWIIAGGMLLFITLDAFRVSREYDEDLLMSSKEGVDELLKGEKDD' A
#
# COMPACT_ATOMS: atom_id res chain seq x y z
N MET A 1 6.21 -29.63 21.17
CA MET A 1 5.12 -29.29 20.25
C MET A 1 3.82 -29.50 20.96
N ASP A 2 3.47 -28.49 21.73
CA ASP A 2 2.15 -28.34 22.33
C ASP A 2 1.28 -27.40 21.48
N PHE A 3 0.08 -27.12 21.97
CA PHE A 3 -0.84 -26.21 21.30
C PHE A 3 -0.26 -24.78 21.13
N TRP A 4 0.49 -24.29 22.12
CA TRP A 4 1.04 -22.95 22.11
C TRP A 4 2.20 -22.81 21.12
N ASP A 5 3.02 -23.86 20.97
CA ASP A 5 4.05 -23.93 19.93
C ASP A 5 3.43 -23.78 18.54
N ILE A 6 2.37 -24.56 18.26
CA ILE A 6 1.67 -24.54 16.96
C ILE A 6 1.01 -23.18 16.72
N ALA A 7 0.33 -22.62 17.73
CA ALA A 7 -0.29 -21.31 17.65
C ALA A 7 0.76 -20.20 17.40
N SER A 8 1.93 -20.31 18.01
CA SER A 8 3.03 -19.36 17.82
C SER A 8 3.58 -19.42 16.40
N TYR A 9 3.80 -20.62 15.84
CA TYR A 9 4.23 -20.75 14.46
C TYR A 9 3.19 -20.21 13.47
N ALA A 10 1.91 -20.48 13.69
CA ALA A 10 0.84 -19.93 12.87
C ALA A 10 0.84 -18.39 12.90
N ALA A 11 0.97 -17.79 14.08
CA ALA A 11 1.05 -16.34 14.23
C ALA A 11 2.25 -15.73 13.48
N TRP A 12 3.43 -16.36 13.59
CA TRP A 12 4.62 -15.93 12.85
C TRP A 12 4.47 -16.04 11.34
N ILE A 13 3.85 -17.12 10.84
CA ILE A 13 3.56 -17.29 9.40
C ILE A 13 2.62 -16.18 8.92
N ILE A 14 1.56 -15.89 9.67
CA ILE A 14 0.60 -14.84 9.32
C ILE A 14 1.29 -13.47 9.32
N ALA A 15 2.07 -13.16 10.35
CA ALA A 15 2.81 -11.90 10.44
C ALA A 15 3.81 -11.73 9.28
N GLY A 16 4.59 -12.77 8.96
CA GLY A 16 5.50 -12.78 7.83
C GLY A 16 4.77 -12.62 6.49
N GLY A 17 3.62 -13.29 6.33
CA GLY A 17 2.76 -13.15 5.16
C GLY A 17 2.21 -11.73 5.00
N MET A 18 1.79 -11.09 6.09
CA MET A 18 1.33 -9.71 6.09
C MET A 18 2.45 -8.74 5.71
N LEU A 19 3.66 -8.93 6.27
CA LEU A 19 4.82 -8.11 5.92
C LEU A 19 5.12 -8.21 4.41
N LEU A 20 5.12 -9.43 3.87
CA LEU A 20 5.35 -9.66 2.45
C LEU A 20 4.26 -9.00 1.59
N PHE A 21 2.99 -9.15 1.98
CA PHE A 21 1.86 -8.53 1.30
C PHE A 21 2.00 -7.01 1.21
N ILE A 22 2.26 -6.34 2.36
CA ILE A 22 2.42 -4.88 2.41
C ILE A 22 3.62 -4.44 1.57
N THR A 23 4.73 -5.18 1.60
CA THR A 23 5.94 -4.81 0.85
C THR A 23 5.72 -4.93 -0.65
N LEU A 24 5.06 -6.00 -1.10
CA LEU A 24 4.74 -6.19 -2.52
C LEU A 24 3.74 -5.15 -3.02
N ASP A 25 2.75 -4.81 -2.20
CA ASP A 25 1.78 -3.76 -2.50
C ASP A 25 2.47 -2.40 -2.63
N ALA A 26 3.29 -2.01 -1.66
CA ALA A 26 4.06 -0.78 -1.71
C ALA A 26 4.96 -0.70 -2.96
N PHE A 27 5.67 -1.77 -3.29
CA PHE A 27 6.50 -1.83 -4.50
C PHE A 27 5.67 -1.74 -5.79
N ARG A 28 4.49 -2.34 -5.81
CA ARG A 28 3.58 -2.25 -6.96
C ARG A 28 3.07 -0.82 -7.13
N VAL A 29 2.59 -0.19 -6.06
CA VAL A 29 2.06 1.18 -6.08
C VAL A 29 3.13 2.17 -6.52
N SER A 30 4.34 2.09 -5.96
CA SER A 30 5.48 2.93 -6.34
C SER A 30 5.88 2.79 -7.82
N ARG A 31 5.64 1.63 -8.43
CA ARG A 31 5.90 1.42 -9.87
C ARG A 31 4.77 1.89 -10.78
N GLU A 32 3.53 1.89 -10.29
CA GLU A 32 2.34 2.16 -11.09
C GLU A 32 1.94 3.64 -11.04
N TYR A 33 2.28 4.35 -9.95
CA TYR A 33 1.97 5.76 -9.75
C TYR A 33 3.25 6.59 -9.58
N ASP A 34 3.22 7.84 -10.04
CA ASP A 34 4.33 8.78 -9.90
C ASP A 34 4.52 9.17 -8.43
N GLU A 35 5.75 9.13 -7.93
CA GLU A 35 6.09 9.50 -6.56
C GLU A 35 5.78 10.97 -6.26
N ASP A 36 5.91 11.85 -7.25
CA ASP A 36 5.55 13.26 -7.10
C ASP A 36 4.05 13.43 -6.83
N LEU A 37 3.22 12.54 -7.40
CA LEU A 37 1.78 12.50 -7.11
C LEU A 37 1.50 11.86 -5.74
N LEU A 38 2.16 10.75 -5.41
CA LEU A 38 1.97 10.04 -4.14
C LEU A 38 2.41 10.87 -2.93
N MET A 39 3.47 11.68 -3.07
CA MET A 39 4.01 12.55 -2.03
C MET A 39 3.41 13.97 -2.06
N SER A 40 2.60 14.28 -3.07
CA SER A 40 1.91 15.56 -3.16
C SER A 40 0.74 15.61 -2.17
N SER A 41 0.76 16.58 -1.26
CA SER A 41 -0.41 16.93 -0.43
C SER A 41 -1.53 17.63 -1.22
N LYS A 42 -1.40 17.75 -2.54
CA LYS A 42 -2.41 18.31 -3.43
C LYS A 42 -3.26 17.16 -4.01
N GLU A 43 -4.16 16.65 -3.20
CA GLU A 43 -5.22 15.75 -3.68
C GLU A 43 -6.22 16.56 -4.52
N GLY A 44 -6.57 16.09 -5.73
CA GLY A 44 -7.61 16.70 -6.57
C GLY A 44 -7.21 17.91 -7.44
N VAL A 45 -5.93 18.30 -7.50
CA VAL A 45 -5.50 19.43 -8.37
C VAL A 45 -5.65 19.11 -9.85
N ASP A 46 -5.42 17.86 -10.25
CA ASP A 46 -5.64 17.44 -11.63
C ASP A 46 -7.13 17.46 -12.02
N GLU A 47 -8.03 17.19 -11.06
CA GLU A 47 -9.48 17.30 -11.29
C GLU A 47 -9.94 18.76 -11.37
N LEU A 48 -9.37 19.65 -10.54
CA LEU A 48 -9.64 21.09 -10.58
C LEU A 48 -9.16 21.74 -11.89
N LEU A 49 -7.94 21.43 -12.33
CA LEU A 49 -7.39 21.95 -13.59
C LEU A 49 -8.13 21.40 -14.82
N LYS A 50 -8.72 20.22 -14.71
CA LYS A 50 -9.56 19.64 -15.77
C LYS A 50 -10.92 20.31 -15.84
N GLY A 51 -11.55 20.63 -14.71
CA GLY A 51 -12.82 21.36 -14.65
C GLY A 51 -12.72 22.81 -15.16
N GLU A 52 -11.64 23.52 -14.86
CA GLU A 52 -11.42 24.92 -15.29
C GLU A 52 -11.21 25.05 -16.81
N LYS A 53 -10.86 23.97 -17.51
CA LYS A 53 -10.60 23.97 -18.95
C LYS A 53 -11.85 23.66 -19.79
N ASP A 54 -12.89 23.13 -19.15
CA ASP A 54 -14.17 22.76 -19.77
C ASP A 54 -15.26 23.86 -19.60
N ASP A 55 -15.00 24.92 -18.80
CA ASP A 55 -15.81 26.15 -18.63
C ASP A 55 -15.32 27.31 -19.54
#